data_AF-A0A1J3HGQ8-F1
#
_entry.id   AF-A0A1J3HGQ8-F1
#
_cell.length_a   1.000
_cell.length_b   1.000
_cell.length_c   1.000
_cell.angle_alpha   90.00
_cell.angle_beta   90.00
_cell.angle_gamma   90.00
#
_symmetry.space_group_name_H-M   'P 1'
#
loop_
_entity.id
_entity.type
_entity.pdbx_description
1 polymer ?
#
loop_
_entity_poly.entity_id
_entity_poly.type
_entity_poly.pdbx_seq_one_letter_code
_entity_poly.pdbx_strand_id
1 'polypeptide(L)'
;KEIVEADKSLKFETLCHSSMPQGSAQKNIIRNVLVLRELGVPQKLLLPLLISKFQPVCGKEKFEESLKKVVEMGFDPTTFKFVEALQVVYGLKEETVEEKISVYKSLGLAVHDVWSMFKKWPNTLAISEKKLTQKFETLKKCGLLEDEVRSVFKSWPVVLALSEKNILNTIETFLGLGFSRDEFGMMVKRFPQCIGLSAESVKKKIELLVKKMGWPLKAVVTNPAVLGYSMEKRIVPRCNVIKALMFIKGSKLPVMSSVLVCTDESFLNRFVRKHDDKELVADLMAIFHRR
;
A
#
# COMPACT_ATOMS: atom_id res chain seq x y z
N LYS A 1 13.05 1.72 20.47
CA LYS A 1 12.25 2.62 19.60
C LYS A 1 11.97 3.94 20.30
N GLU A 2 11.52 3.92 21.55
CA GLU A 2 11.32 5.13 22.38
C GLU A 2 12.56 6.02 22.52
N ILE A 3 13.76 5.43 22.68
CA ILE A 3 15.02 6.20 22.77
C ILE A 3 15.31 6.99 21.49
N VAL A 4 14.92 6.47 20.32
CA VAL A 4 15.14 7.13 19.01
C VAL A 4 14.08 8.20 18.73
N GLU A 5 12.87 8.05 19.27
CA GLU A 5 11.82 9.09 19.18
C GLU A 5 12.11 10.26 20.13
N ALA A 6 12.57 9.98 21.36
CA ALA A 6 12.97 11.01 22.32
C ALA A 6 14.17 11.83 21.83
N ASP A 7 15.18 11.18 21.25
CA ASP A 7 16.38 11.85 20.69
C ASP A 7 16.04 12.75 19.48
N LYS A 8 15.07 12.35 18.65
CA LYS A 8 14.57 13.17 17.53
C LYS A 8 13.75 14.37 18.00
N SER A 9 12.96 14.20 19.06
CA SER A 9 12.16 15.29 19.67
C SER A 9 13.06 16.34 20.34
N LEU A 10 14.10 15.91 21.08
CA LEU A 10 15.12 16.79 21.66
C LEU A 10 15.94 17.54 20.60
N LYS A 11 16.29 16.85 19.50
CA LYS A 11 16.96 17.48 18.36
C LYS A 11 16.07 18.53 17.69
N PHE A 12 14.76 18.29 17.58
CA PHE A 12 13.81 19.27 17.01
C PHE A 12 13.72 20.56 17.83
N GLU A 13 13.60 20.46 19.16
CA GLU A 13 13.56 21.65 20.03
C GLU A 13 14.81 22.52 19.86
N THR A 14 15.98 21.89 19.80
CA THR A 14 17.26 22.58 19.57
C THR A 14 17.30 23.32 18.21
N LEU A 15 16.68 22.76 17.16
CA LEU A 15 16.67 23.32 15.81
C LEU A 15 15.71 24.50 15.65
N CYS A 16 14.53 24.45 16.28
CA CYS A 16 13.54 25.53 16.27
C CYS A 16 14.04 26.80 17.00
N HIS A 17 14.94 26.64 17.96
CA HIS A 17 15.54 27.76 18.71
C HIS A 17 16.78 28.37 18.05
N SER A 18 17.24 27.84 16.91
CA SER A 18 18.30 28.49 16.13
C SER A 18 17.79 29.82 15.53
N SER A 19 18.33 30.92 16.02
CA SER A 19 17.91 32.29 15.76
C SER A 19 18.20 32.73 14.32
N MET A 20 17.32 32.35 13.39
CA MET A 20 17.29 32.87 12.01
C MET A 20 16.34 34.08 11.90
N PRO A 21 16.69 35.15 11.16
CA PRO A 21 15.92 36.40 11.15
C PRO A 21 14.50 36.21 10.60
N GLN A 22 13.52 36.92 11.16
CA GLN A 22 12.20 37.11 10.53
C GLN A 22 12.36 37.75 9.15
N GLY A 23 11.63 37.27 8.15
CA GLY A 23 11.64 37.88 6.83
C GLY A 23 10.72 37.22 5.81
N SER A 24 10.76 37.73 4.58
CA SER A 24 9.92 37.35 3.44
C SER A 24 9.75 35.84 3.24
N ALA A 25 8.71 35.43 2.51
CA ALA A 25 8.41 34.02 2.22
C ALA A 25 9.65 33.21 1.76
N GLN A 26 10.55 33.84 1.01
CA GLN A 26 11.80 33.24 0.53
C GLN A 26 12.81 32.92 1.65
N LYS A 27 12.90 33.77 2.69
CA LYS A 27 13.72 33.52 3.88
C LYS A 27 13.14 32.36 4.71
N ASN A 28 11.81 32.30 4.85
CA ASN A 28 11.14 31.18 5.54
C ASN A 28 11.39 29.85 4.82
N ILE A 29 11.32 29.84 3.48
CA ILE A 29 11.61 28.65 2.69
C ILE A 29 13.01 28.12 2.99
N ILE A 30 14.03 28.97 2.93
CA ILE A 30 15.43 28.57 3.19
C ILE A 30 15.54 27.99 4.60
N ARG A 31 15.00 28.69 5.61
CA ARG A 31 15.02 28.25 7.01
C ARG A 31 14.37 26.88 7.19
N ASN A 32 13.14 26.73 6.72
CA ASN A 32 12.35 25.52 6.93
C ASN A 32 12.92 24.33 6.17
N VAL A 33 13.49 24.55 4.98
CA VAL A 33 14.22 23.52 4.23
C VAL A 33 15.48 23.06 4.98
N LEU A 34 16.21 23.97 5.62
CA LEU A 34 17.36 23.61 6.47
C LEU A 34 16.93 22.76 7.65
N VAL A 35 15.88 23.16 8.38
CA VAL A 35 15.33 22.38 9.50
C VAL A 35 14.94 20.96 9.05
N LEU A 36 14.25 20.82 7.91
CA LEU A 36 13.88 19.51 7.36
C LEU A 36 15.10 18.67 7.01
N ARG A 37 16.15 19.28 6.46
CA ARG A 37 17.42 18.59 6.14
C ARG A 37 18.10 18.09 7.41
N GLU A 38 18.14 18.90 8.46
CA GLU A 38 18.77 18.55 9.76
C GLU A 38 18.00 17.45 10.51
N LEU A 39 16.68 17.39 10.31
CA LEU A 39 15.82 16.28 10.72
C LEU A 39 16.02 15.00 9.88
N GLY A 40 16.81 15.07 8.81
CA GLY A 40 17.15 13.93 7.97
C GLY A 40 16.21 13.69 6.79
N VAL A 41 15.36 14.66 6.42
CA VAL A 41 14.50 14.55 5.22
C VAL A 41 15.38 14.48 3.96
N PRO A 42 15.31 13.40 3.16
CA PRO A 42 16.09 13.25 1.95
C PRO A 42 15.80 14.36 0.94
N GLN A 43 16.83 14.80 0.20
CA GLN A 43 16.70 15.90 -0.76
C GLN A 43 15.57 15.70 -1.79
N LYS A 44 15.39 14.46 -2.27
CA LYS A 44 14.30 14.08 -3.19
C LYS A 44 12.90 14.33 -2.63
N LEU A 45 12.75 14.39 -1.30
CA LEU A 45 11.49 14.61 -0.59
C LEU A 45 11.21 16.08 -0.26
N LEU A 46 12.16 16.98 -0.51
CA LEU A 46 12.00 18.42 -0.29
C LEU A 46 11.21 19.09 -1.41
N LEU A 47 11.40 18.65 -2.66
CA LEU A 47 10.71 19.24 -3.83
C LEU A 47 9.17 19.23 -3.69
N PRO A 48 8.53 18.12 -3.29
CA PRO A 48 7.07 18.09 -3.07
C PRO A 48 6.57 19.13 -2.06
N LEU A 49 7.39 19.50 -1.06
CA LEU A 49 7.01 20.50 -0.04
C LEU A 49 7.04 21.93 -0.60
N LEU A 50 7.94 22.21 -1.55
CA LEU A 50 8.08 23.52 -2.19
C LEU A 50 6.96 23.80 -3.21
N ILE A 51 6.54 22.77 -3.94
CA ILE A 51 5.52 22.88 -5.00
C ILE A 51 4.09 22.61 -4.51
N SER A 52 3.92 22.27 -3.23
CA SER A 52 2.60 21.99 -2.64
C SER A 52 1.70 23.23 -2.69
N LYS A 53 0.41 23.04 -2.99
CA LYS A 53 -0.60 24.11 -2.97
C LYS A 53 -0.65 24.84 -1.62
N PHE A 54 -0.40 24.13 -0.52
CA PHE A 54 -0.43 24.70 0.83
C PHE A 54 0.91 25.30 1.27
N GLN A 55 1.99 25.11 0.48
CA GLN A 55 3.34 25.62 0.73
C GLN A 55 3.76 25.60 2.21
N PRO A 56 3.81 24.42 2.86
CA PRO A 56 4.10 24.31 4.29
C PRO A 56 5.40 25.01 4.70
N VAL A 57 6.37 25.03 3.80
CA VAL A 57 7.70 25.64 3.99
C VAL A 57 7.74 27.17 3.89
N CYS A 58 6.65 27.84 3.48
CA CYS A 58 6.59 29.31 3.42
C CYS A 58 6.18 29.96 4.75
N GLY A 59 5.48 29.24 5.62
CA GLY A 59 5.04 29.75 6.94
C GLY A 59 6.12 29.62 8.01
N LYS A 60 6.06 30.43 9.06
CA LYS A 60 7.00 30.33 10.20
C LYS A 60 6.40 29.52 11.35
N GLU A 61 5.52 30.13 12.13
CA GLU A 61 4.91 29.54 13.33
C GLU A 61 4.09 28.30 13.01
N LYS A 62 3.22 28.40 12.00
CA LYS A 62 2.41 27.25 11.56
C LYS A 62 3.25 26.07 11.08
N PHE A 63 4.40 26.35 10.47
CA PHE A 63 5.31 25.29 10.04
C PHE A 63 5.92 24.56 11.23
N GLU A 64 6.44 25.30 12.21
CA GLU A 64 7.01 24.74 13.44
C GLU A 64 5.99 23.90 14.20
N GLU A 65 4.77 24.41 14.40
CA GLU A 65 3.69 23.70 15.08
C GLU A 65 3.30 22.41 14.34
N SER A 66 3.12 22.49 13.02
CA SER A 66 2.77 21.33 12.19
C SER A 66 3.88 20.28 12.18
N LEU A 67 5.14 20.73 12.09
CA LEU A 67 6.32 19.87 12.10
C LEU A 67 6.46 19.16 13.45
N LYS A 68 6.27 19.88 14.56
CA LYS A 68 6.26 19.32 15.92
C LYS A 68 5.22 18.20 16.03
N LYS A 69 3.96 18.48 15.65
CA LYS A 69 2.85 17.50 15.66
C LYS A 69 3.20 16.23 14.87
N VAL A 70 3.76 16.37 13.66
CA VAL A 70 4.11 15.22 12.81
C VAL A 70 5.26 14.39 13.40
N VAL A 71 6.25 15.03 14.01
CA VAL A 71 7.34 14.35 14.72
C VAL A 71 6.81 13.61 15.94
N GLU A 72 5.98 14.24 16.76
CA GLU A 72 5.35 13.62 17.94
C GLU A 72 4.42 12.44 17.59
N MET A 73 3.78 12.48 16.41
CA MET A 73 3.00 11.35 15.90
C MET A 73 3.87 10.14 15.48
N GLY A 74 5.20 10.28 15.44
CA GLY A 74 6.16 9.21 15.13
C GLY A 74 6.34 8.96 13.64
N PHE A 75 6.09 9.94 12.77
CA PHE A 75 6.38 9.80 11.35
C PHE A 75 7.89 9.84 11.10
N ASP A 76 8.40 8.89 10.32
CA ASP A 76 9.81 8.83 9.95
C ASP A 76 10.14 9.89 8.88
N PRO A 77 10.99 10.90 9.18
CA PRO A 77 11.37 11.97 8.25
C PRO A 77 11.99 11.49 6.94
N THR A 78 12.51 10.26 6.91
CA THR A 78 13.11 9.67 5.71
C THR A 78 12.09 9.16 4.69
N THR A 79 10.80 9.12 5.07
CA THR A 79 9.73 8.52 4.28
C THR A 79 8.83 9.57 3.62
N PHE A 80 8.27 9.23 2.47
CA PHE A 80 7.28 10.09 1.80
C PHE A 80 6.02 10.33 2.66
N LYS A 81 5.67 9.38 3.54
CA LYS A 81 4.55 9.55 4.48
C LYS A 81 4.74 10.73 5.42
N PHE A 82 5.98 11.05 5.83
CA PHE A 82 6.24 12.24 6.63
C PHE A 82 5.91 13.52 5.86
N VAL A 83 6.29 13.58 4.59
CA VAL A 83 5.96 14.70 3.70
C VAL A 83 4.45 14.86 3.55
N GLU A 84 3.72 13.77 3.28
CA GLU A 84 2.26 13.79 3.19
C GLU A 84 1.62 14.24 4.50
N ALA A 85 2.07 13.71 5.65
CA ALA A 85 1.56 14.08 6.96
C ALA A 85 1.77 15.58 7.24
N LEU A 86 2.96 16.11 6.97
CA LEU A 86 3.26 17.52 7.13
C LEU A 86 2.38 18.41 6.25
N GLN A 87 2.16 18.02 4.99
CA GLN A 87 1.27 18.76 4.09
C GLN A 87 -0.18 18.78 4.60
N VAL A 88 -0.67 17.64 5.11
CA VAL A 88 -2.04 17.52 5.62
C VAL A 88 -2.21 18.30 6.93
N VAL A 89 -1.33 18.10 7.91
CA VAL A 89 -1.40 18.80 9.20
C VAL A 89 -1.27 20.30 9.01
N TYR A 90 -0.37 20.76 8.12
CA TYR A 90 -0.23 22.19 7.83
C TYR A 90 -1.46 22.77 7.12
N GLY A 91 -2.16 21.98 6.30
CA GLY A 91 -3.35 22.43 5.58
C GLY A 91 -4.61 22.53 6.46
N LEU A 92 -4.70 21.75 7.54
CA LEU A 92 -5.89 21.62 8.36
C LEU A 92 -5.88 22.57 9.57
N LYS A 93 -7.06 23.05 9.95
CA LYS A 93 -7.31 23.65 11.26
C LYS A 93 -7.84 22.58 12.22
N GLU A 94 -7.73 22.82 13.51
CA GLU A 94 -8.15 21.87 14.55
C GLU A 94 -9.65 21.56 14.48
N GLU A 95 -10.49 22.59 14.35
CA GLU A 95 -11.94 22.47 14.10
C GLU A 95 -12.23 21.58 12.87
N THR A 96 -11.45 21.73 11.80
CA THR A 96 -11.58 20.91 10.59
C THR A 96 -11.19 19.45 10.84
N VAL A 97 -10.23 19.17 11.74
CA VAL A 97 -9.86 17.78 12.07
C VAL A 97 -11.02 17.07 12.78
N GLU A 98 -11.69 17.74 13.71
CA GLU A 98 -12.85 17.18 14.42
C GLU A 98 -14.01 16.90 13.47
N GLU A 99 -14.31 17.83 12.56
CA GLU A 99 -15.30 17.64 11.50
C GLU A 99 -14.94 16.44 10.59
N LYS A 100 -13.67 16.29 10.21
CA LYS A 100 -13.24 15.14 9.40
C LYS A 100 -13.44 13.83 10.15
N ILE A 101 -13.08 13.78 11.44
CA ILE A 101 -13.24 12.60 12.28
C ILE A 101 -14.72 12.27 12.48
N SER A 102 -15.60 13.27 12.63
CA SER A 102 -17.04 13.04 12.82
C SER A 102 -17.68 12.35 11.61
N VAL A 103 -17.24 12.67 10.39
CA VAL A 103 -17.67 11.97 9.16
C VAL A 103 -17.23 10.51 9.17
N TYR A 104 -16.01 10.19 9.59
CA TYR A 104 -15.60 8.78 9.73
C TYR A 104 -16.41 8.04 10.79
N LYS A 105 -16.74 8.72 11.91
CA LYS A 105 -17.60 8.16 12.97
C LYS A 105 -19.01 7.87 12.47
N SER A 106 -19.60 8.74 11.64
CA SER A 106 -20.93 8.51 11.06
C SER A 106 -20.96 7.29 10.12
N LEU A 107 -19.82 6.90 9.55
CA LEU A 107 -19.63 5.66 8.79
C LEU A 107 -19.29 4.44 9.67
N GLY A 108 -19.28 4.60 10.99
CA GLY A 108 -19.03 3.55 11.97
C GLY A 108 -17.54 3.24 12.23
N LEU A 109 -16.62 4.14 11.90
CA LEU A 109 -15.20 3.99 12.25
C LEU A 109 -14.91 4.62 13.61
N ALA A 110 -14.19 3.87 14.46
CA ALA A 110 -13.71 4.39 15.73
C ALA A 110 -12.62 5.45 15.51
N VAL A 111 -12.53 6.44 16.40
CA VAL A 111 -11.52 7.53 16.30
C VAL A 111 -10.10 6.97 16.25
N HIS A 112 -9.80 5.95 17.07
CA HIS A 112 -8.52 5.25 17.04
C HIS A 112 -8.23 4.61 15.66
N ASP A 113 -9.23 4.06 14.99
CA ASP A 113 -9.07 3.48 13.66
C ASP A 113 -8.74 4.56 12.61
N VAL A 114 -9.36 5.74 12.72
CA VAL A 114 -9.05 6.89 11.84
C VAL A 114 -7.60 7.34 11.98
N TRP A 115 -7.10 7.45 13.22
CA TRP A 115 -5.70 7.80 13.46
C TRP A 115 -4.73 6.71 13.00
N SER A 116 -5.10 5.43 13.16
CA SER A 116 -4.35 4.31 12.59
C SER A 116 -4.31 4.38 11.06
N MET A 117 -5.42 4.74 10.41
CA MET A 117 -5.49 4.97 8.96
C MET A 117 -4.60 6.15 8.54
N PHE A 118 -4.64 7.28 9.28
CA PHE A 118 -3.79 8.44 9.04
C PHE A 118 -2.29 8.09 9.14
N LYS A 119 -1.86 7.31 10.13
CA LYS A 119 -0.46 6.85 10.24
C LYS A 119 -0.05 5.94 9.06
N LYS A 120 -0.97 5.16 8.50
CA LYS A 120 -0.71 4.33 7.32
C LYS A 120 -0.68 5.15 6.03
N TRP A 121 -1.59 6.10 5.90
CA TRP A 121 -1.75 6.95 4.74
C TRP A 121 -2.31 8.33 5.15
N PRO A 122 -1.47 9.36 5.29
CA PRO A 122 -1.87 10.65 5.88
C PRO A 122 -2.97 11.39 5.13
N ASN A 123 -3.06 11.17 3.81
CA ASN A 123 -4.13 11.75 2.99
C ASN A 123 -5.53 11.29 3.38
N THR A 124 -5.70 10.32 4.30
CA THR A 124 -6.98 9.95 4.91
C THR A 124 -7.76 11.18 5.41
N LEU A 125 -7.11 12.13 6.08
CA LEU A 125 -7.79 13.34 6.59
C LEU A 125 -7.95 14.46 5.54
N ALA A 126 -7.31 14.32 4.37
CA ALA A 126 -7.45 15.26 3.26
C ALA A 126 -8.64 14.96 2.35
N ILE A 127 -9.28 13.79 2.49
CA ILE A 127 -10.45 13.40 1.70
C ILE A 127 -11.66 14.26 2.07
N SER A 128 -12.45 14.65 1.08
CA SER A 128 -13.73 15.34 1.33
C SER A 128 -14.81 14.35 1.77
N GLU A 129 -15.74 14.79 2.60
CA GLU A 129 -16.89 13.98 3.04
C GLU A 129 -17.59 13.32 1.85
N LYS A 130 -17.93 14.11 0.81
CA LYS A 130 -18.56 13.60 -0.41
C LYS A 130 -17.79 12.43 -1.03
N LYS A 131 -16.46 12.54 -1.14
CA LYS A 131 -15.63 11.47 -1.72
C LYS A 131 -15.61 10.24 -0.82
N LEU A 132 -15.50 10.44 0.48
CA LEU A 132 -15.47 9.36 1.46
C LEU A 132 -16.79 8.57 1.46
N THR A 133 -17.94 9.25 1.56
CA THR A 133 -19.27 8.62 1.53
C THR A 133 -19.54 7.95 0.19
N GLN A 134 -19.16 8.59 -0.92
CA GLN A 134 -19.27 7.98 -2.25
C GLN A 134 -18.41 6.73 -2.38
N LYS A 135 -17.20 6.71 -1.80
CA LYS A 135 -16.33 5.53 -1.78
C LYS A 135 -16.96 4.38 -1.00
N PHE A 136 -17.52 4.70 0.17
CA PHE A 136 -18.19 3.73 1.03
C PHE A 136 -19.34 3.05 0.31
N GLU A 137 -20.23 3.83 -0.32
CA GLU A 137 -21.37 3.32 -1.09
C GLU A 137 -20.95 2.58 -2.37
N THR A 138 -19.86 3.00 -3.02
CA THR A 138 -19.34 2.29 -4.20
C THR A 138 -18.86 0.88 -3.82
N LEU A 139 -18.15 0.72 -2.70
CA LEU A 139 -17.70 -0.58 -2.24
C LEU A 139 -18.88 -1.47 -1.80
N LYS A 140 -19.95 -0.90 -1.23
CA LYS A 140 -21.20 -1.62 -0.96
C LYS A 140 -21.84 -2.16 -2.25
N LYS A 141 -21.90 -1.34 -3.31
CA LYS A 141 -22.38 -1.77 -4.64
C LYS A 141 -21.52 -2.87 -5.27
N CYS A 142 -20.27 -3.00 -4.83
CA CYS A 142 -19.40 -4.11 -5.21
C CYS A 142 -19.71 -5.43 -4.49
N GLY A 143 -20.70 -5.46 -3.59
CA GLY A 143 -21.11 -6.64 -2.84
C GLY A 143 -20.44 -6.79 -1.47
N LEU A 144 -19.74 -5.75 -0.98
CA LEU A 144 -19.19 -5.75 0.37
C LEU A 144 -20.25 -5.34 1.39
N LEU A 145 -20.24 -6.00 2.54
CA LEU A 145 -20.99 -5.55 3.71
C LEU A 145 -20.32 -4.34 4.37
N GLU A 146 -21.07 -3.57 5.16
CA GLU A 146 -20.54 -2.34 5.76
C GLU A 146 -19.31 -2.59 6.65
N ASP A 147 -19.33 -3.65 7.46
CA ASP A 147 -18.17 -4.05 8.27
C ASP A 147 -16.95 -4.43 7.42
N GLU A 148 -17.17 -4.99 6.23
CA GLU A 148 -16.11 -5.33 5.30
C GLU A 148 -15.53 -4.07 4.65
N VAL A 149 -16.36 -3.10 4.30
CA VAL A 149 -15.92 -1.78 3.82
C VAL A 149 -15.08 -1.08 4.89
N ARG A 150 -15.56 -1.06 6.15
CA ARG A 150 -14.80 -0.55 7.29
C ARG A 150 -13.45 -1.27 7.43
N SER A 151 -13.44 -2.60 7.33
CA SER A 151 -12.21 -3.40 7.36
C SER A 151 -11.23 -3.05 6.23
N VAL A 152 -11.74 -2.83 5.01
CA VAL A 152 -10.94 -2.41 3.85
C VAL A 152 -10.31 -1.04 4.10
N PHE A 153 -11.08 -0.06 4.60
CA PHE A 153 -10.55 1.27 4.94
C PHE A 153 -9.43 1.19 5.98
N LYS A 154 -9.60 0.37 7.02
CA LYS A 154 -8.59 0.20 8.09
C LYS A 154 -7.33 -0.51 7.62
N SER A 155 -7.48 -1.57 6.82
CA SER A 155 -6.36 -2.39 6.36
C SER A 155 -5.61 -1.75 5.19
N TRP A 156 -6.31 -1.04 4.30
CA TRP A 156 -5.76 -0.41 3.10
C TRP A 156 -6.42 0.94 2.80
N PRO A 157 -6.14 2.00 3.58
CA PRO A 157 -6.77 3.31 3.44
C PRO A 157 -6.51 3.99 2.08
N VAL A 158 -5.47 3.56 1.36
CA VAL A 158 -5.14 4.00 0.00
C VAL A 158 -6.29 3.74 -1.00
N VAL A 159 -7.22 2.83 -0.69
CA VAL A 159 -8.45 2.62 -1.47
C VAL A 159 -9.25 3.91 -1.68
N LEU A 160 -9.17 4.87 -0.75
CA LEU A 160 -9.84 6.16 -0.83
C LEU A 160 -9.29 7.05 -1.97
N ALA A 161 -8.06 6.79 -2.44
CA ALA A 161 -7.45 7.48 -3.58
C ALA A 161 -7.87 6.92 -4.94
N LEU A 162 -8.41 5.70 -4.99
CA LEU A 162 -8.83 5.10 -6.26
C LEU A 162 -10.04 5.84 -6.81
N SER A 163 -10.15 5.96 -8.13
CA SER A 163 -11.38 6.45 -8.75
C SER A 163 -12.49 5.40 -8.65
N GLU A 164 -13.74 5.84 -8.58
CA GLU A 164 -14.92 4.99 -8.58
C GLU A 164 -14.97 4.14 -9.85
N LYS A 165 -14.65 4.76 -11.00
CA LYS A 165 -14.53 4.07 -12.29
C LYS A 165 -13.53 2.92 -12.23
N ASN A 166 -12.37 3.11 -11.59
CA ASN A 166 -11.37 2.04 -11.47
C ASN A 166 -11.92 0.88 -10.63
N ILE A 167 -12.55 1.17 -9.48
CA ILE A 167 -13.14 0.14 -8.61
C ILE A 167 -14.21 -0.67 -9.36
N LEU A 168 -15.12 0.03 -10.04
CA LEU A 168 -16.21 -0.60 -10.81
C LEU A 168 -15.69 -1.43 -11.98
N ASN A 169 -14.72 -0.92 -12.74
CA ASN A 169 -14.10 -1.67 -13.84
C ASN A 169 -13.37 -2.92 -13.34
N THR A 170 -12.75 -2.84 -12.16
CA THR A 170 -12.07 -3.99 -11.56
C THR A 170 -13.07 -5.09 -11.22
N ILE A 171 -14.16 -4.78 -10.51
CA ILE A 171 -15.17 -5.81 -10.21
C ILE A 171 -15.75 -6.42 -11.49
N GLU A 172 -16.12 -5.62 -12.49
CA GLU A 172 -16.64 -6.15 -13.76
C GLU A 172 -15.61 -7.03 -14.48
N THR A 173 -14.32 -6.74 -14.33
CA THR A 173 -13.27 -7.63 -14.84
C THR A 173 -13.27 -8.98 -14.12
N PHE A 174 -13.40 -9.01 -12.79
CA PHE A 174 -13.48 -10.27 -12.04
C PHE A 174 -14.75 -11.04 -12.40
N LEU A 175 -15.90 -10.38 -12.49
CA LEU A 175 -17.16 -11.03 -12.89
C LEU A 175 -17.06 -11.64 -14.30
N GLY A 176 -16.51 -10.88 -15.26
CA GLY A 176 -16.28 -11.37 -16.63
C GLY A 176 -15.24 -12.49 -16.73
N LEU A 177 -14.43 -12.73 -15.69
CA LEU A 177 -13.50 -13.86 -15.58
C LEU A 177 -14.12 -15.07 -14.87
N GLY A 178 -15.38 -15.00 -14.47
CA GLY A 178 -16.15 -16.10 -13.89
C GLY A 178 -16.17 -16.14 -12.37
N PHE A 179 -15.67 -15.10 -11.68
CA PHE A 179 -15.82 -14.99 -10.23
C PHE A 179 -17.24 -14.52 -9.87
N SER A 180 -17.80 -15.02 -8.77
CA SER A 180 -19.03 -14.45 -8.21
C SER A 180 -18.76 -13.15 -7.44
N ARG A 181 -19.81 -12.37 -7.15
CA ARG A 181 -19.71 -11.19 -6.29
C ARG A 181 -19.24 -11.55 -4.88
N ASP A 182 -19.73 -12.65 -4.32
CA ASP A 182 -19.32 -13.13 -2.99
C ASP A 182 -17.85 -13.57 -2.99
N GLU A 183 -17.39 -14.24 -4.05
CA GLU A 183 -15.98 -14.60 -4.21
C GLU A 183 -15.09 -13.36 -4.31
N PHE A 184 -15.52 -12.35 -5.05
CA PHE A 184 -14.82 -11.07 -5.11
C PHE A 184 -14.77 -10.41 -3.72
N GLY A 185 -15.88 -10.36 -2.98
CA GLY A 185 -15.93 -9.83 -1.61
C GLY A 185 -14.95 -10.57 -0.68
N MET A 186 -14.92 -11.90 -0.73
CA MET A 186 -13.95 -12.72 0.01
C MET A 186 -12.49 -12.38 -0.36
N MET A 187 -12.22 -12.16 -1.65
CA MET A 187 -10.89 -11.78 -2.12
C MET A 187 -10.48 -10.41 -1.60
N VAL A 188 -11.38 -9.43 -1.67
CA VAL A 188 -11.16 -8.06 -1.18
C VAL A 188 -10.87 -8.07 0.32
N LYS A 189 -11.62 -8.86 1.11
CA LYS A 189 -11.37 -8.98 2.55
C LYS A 189 -9.97 -9.50 2.89
N ARG A 190 -9.46 -10.44 2.08
CA ARG A 190 -8.13 -11.06 2.29
C ARG A 190 -6.99 -10.27 1.65
N PHE A 191 -7.25 -9.56 0.56
CA PHE A 191 -6.26 -8.81 -0.20
C PHE A 191 -6.92 -7.60 -0.89
N PRO A 192 -7.20 -6.51 -0.13
CA PRO A 192 -7.91 -5.35 -0.65
C PRO A 192 -7.25 -4.71 -1.88
N GLN A 193 -5.94 -4.87 -2.01
CA GLN A 193 -5.16 -4.37 -3.13
C GLN A 193 -5.61 -4.94 -4.48
N CYS A 194 -6.37 -6.05 -4.51
CA CYS A 194 -6.94 -6.57 -5.75
C CYS A 194 -7.85 -5.57 -6.46
N ILE A 195 -8.48 -4.63 -5.74
CA ILE A 195 -9.33 -3.57 -6.31
C ILE A 195 -8.50 -2.61 -7.18
N GLY A 196 -7.23 -2.40 -6.84
CA GLY A 196 -6.32 -1.50 -7.56
C GLY A 196 -5.60 -2.14 -8.75
N LEU A 197 -5.85 -3.42 -9.05
CA LEU A 197 -5.18 -4.10 -10.16
C LEU A 197 -5.79 -3.70 -11.51
N SER A 198 -4.94 -3.59 -12.53
CA SER A 198 -5.43 -3.36 -13.89
C SER A 198 -6.10 -4.62 -14.45
N ALA A 199 -7.13 -4.41 -15.28
CA ALA A 199 -7.86 -5.50 -15.92
C ALA A 199 -6.93 -6.42 -16.73
N GLU A 200 -5.96 -5.84 -17.45
CA GLU A 200 -4.95 -6.58 -18.20
C GLU A 200 -4.10 -7.48 -17.30
N SER A 201 -3.62 -6.97 -16.16
CA SER A 201 -2.81 -7.74 -15.22
C SER A 201 -3.58 -8.93 -14.66
N VAL A 202 -4.84 -8.70 -14.24
CA VAL A 202 -5.72 -9.75 -13.73
C VAL A 202 -5.97 -10.81 -14.80
N LYS A 203 -6.37 -10.41 -16.02
CA LYS A 203 -6.63 -11.34 -17.14
C LYS A 203 -5.42 -12.22 -17.46
N LYS A 204 -4.23 -11.63 -17.61
CA LYS A 204 -2.98 -12.38 -17.89
C LYS A 204 -2.67 -13.40 -16.79
N LYS A 205 -2.83 -13.01 -15.52
CA LYS A 205 -2.59 -13.89 -14.37
C LYS A 205 -3.60 -15.04 -14.34
N ILE A 206 -4.89 -14.77 -14.53
CA ILE A 206 -5.92 -15.80 -14.55
C ILE A 206 -5.74 -16.75 -15.74
N GLU A 207 -5.40 -16.24 -16.93
CA GLU A 207 -5.11 -17.08 -18.09
C GLU A 207 -3.95 -18.05 -17.81
N LEU A 208 -2.85 -17.57 -17.22
CA LEU A 208 -1.73 -18.43 -16.87
C LEU A 208 -2.11 -19.44 -15.78
N LEU A 209 -2.68 -18.98 -14.67
CA LEU A 209 -2.91 -19.81 -13.48
C LEU A 209 -4.05 -20.82 -13.68
N VAL A 210 -5.14 -20.41 -14.30
CA VAL A 210 -6.33 -21.26 -14.44
C VAL A 210 -6.28 -22.03 -15.75
N LYS A 211 -6.08 -21.35 -16.88
CA LYS A 211 -6.15 -22.02 -18.20
C LYS A 211 -4.88 -22.80 -18.53
N LYS A 212 -3.69 -22.22 -18.32
CA LYS A 212 -2.41 -22.84 -18.72
C LYS A 212 -1.81 -23.78 -17.67
N MET A 213 -2.03 -23.52 -16.39
CA MET A 213 -1.54 -24.38 -15.30
C MET A 213 -2.59 -25.36 -14.79
N GLY A 214 -3.88 -25.07 -14.98
CA GLY A 214 -4.97 -25.96 -14.59
C GLY A 214 -5.43 -25.83 -13.13
N TRP A 215 -5.05 -24.78 -12.40
CA TRP A 215 -5.61 -24.54 -11.06
C TRP A 215 -7.08 -24.10 -11.16
N PRO A 216 -7.96 -24.56 -10.26
CA PRO A 216 -9.35 -24.09 -10.25
C PRO A 216 -9.41 -22.62 -9.85
N LEU A 217 -10.42 -21.88 -10.34
CA LEU A 217 -10.63 -20.47 -10.01
C LEU A 217 -10.71 -20.23 -8.50
N LYS A 218 -11.34 -21.17 -7.76
CA LYS A 218 -11.43 -21.18 -6.29
C LYS A 218 -10.06 -21.16 -5.59
N ALA A 219 -9.00 -21.65 -6.22
CA ALA A 219 -7.65 -21.55 -5.65
C ALA A 219 -7.20 -20.09 -5.54
N VAL A 220 -7.57 -19.25 -6.53
CA VAL A 220 -7.31 -17.80 -6.54
C VAL A 220 -8.14 -17.09 -5.48
N VAL A 221 -9.41 -17.45 -5.32
CA VAL A 221 -10.29 -16.92 -4.25
C VAL A 221 -9.71 -17.20 -2.86
N THR A 222 -9.10 -18.38 -2.70
CA THR A 222 -8.47 -18.79 -1.43
C THR A 222 -7.15 -18.05 -1.18
N ASN A 223 -6.41 -17.66 -2.24
CA ASN A 223 -5.10 -17.03 -2.14
C ASN A 223 -4.99 -15.79 -3.05
N PRO A 224 -5.81 -14.73 -2.85
CA PRO A 224 -5.89 -13.61 -3.78
C PRO A 224 -4.59 -12.81 -3.90
N ALA A 225 -3.72 -12.87 -2.89
CA ALA A 225 -2.40 -12.25 -2.90
C ALA A 225 -1.50 -12.72 -4.05
N VAL A 226 -1.77 -13.89 -4.67
CA VAL A 226 -1.05 -14.33 -5.87
C VAL A 226 -1.21 -13.34 -7.03
N LEU A 227 -2.32 -12.60 -7.05
CA LEU A 227 -2.55 -11.56 -8.05
C LEU A 227 -1.67 -10.32 -7.83
N GLY A 228 -1.10 -10.15 -6.65
CA GLY A 228 -0.15 -9.08 -6.33
C GLY A 228 1.30 -9.39 -6.72
N TYR A 229 1.64 -10.64 -7.02
CA TYR A 229 3.01 -11.01 -7.37
C TYR A 229 3.37 -10.63 -8.82
N SER A 230 4.66 -10.37 -9.04
CA SER A 230 5.21 -10.12 -10.38
C SER A 230 5.10 -11.38 -11.23
N MET A 231 4.64 -11.19 -12.48
CA MET A 231 4.56 -12.26 -13.46
C MET A 231 5.96 -12.78 -13.79
N GLU A 232 6.87 -11.88 -14.09
CA GLU A 232 8.21 -12.14 -14.62
C GLU A 232 9.15 -12.64 -13.53
N LYS A 233 9.08 -12.05 -12.32
CA LYS A 233 10.02 -12.36 -11.23
C LYS A 233 9.58 -13.53 -10.36
N ARG A 234 8.30 -13.91 -10.38
CA ARG A 234 7.78 -14.93 -9.44
C ARG A 234 6.85 -15.94 -10.09
N ILE A 235 5.77 -15.50 -10.75
CA ILE A 235 4.73 -16.42 -11.20
C ILE A 235 5.25 -17.32 -12.34
N VAL A 236 5.76 -16.73 -13.41
CA VAL A 236 6.20 -17.45 -14.61
C VAL A 236 7.37 -18.39 -14.32
N PRO A 237 8.47 -17.99 -13.66
CA PRO A 237 9.59 -18.90 -13.40
C PRO A 237 9.17 -20.13 -12.59
N ARG A 238 8.33 -19.93 -11.56
CA ARG A 238 7.83 -21.03 -10.72
C ARG A 238 6.88 -21.94 -11.49
N CYS A 239 5.97 -21.38 -12.29
CA CYS A 239 5.10 -22.16 -13.16
C CYS A 239 5.88 -23.00 -14.18
N ASN A 240 6.97 -22.46 -14.74
CA ASN A 240 7.81 -23.18 -15.70
C ASN A 240 8.52 -24.38 -15.04
N VAL A 241 9.07 -24.20 -13.82
CA VAL A 241 9.64 -25.30 -13.04
C VAL A 241 8.59 -26.38 -12.79
N ILE A 242 7.38 -26.01 -12.36
CA ILE A 242 6.31 -26.98 -12.12
C ILE A 242 5.90 -27.70 -13.42
N LYS A 243 5.78 -27.00 -14.54
CA LYS A 243 5.49 -27.62 -15.84
C LYS A 243 6.57 -28.61 -16.26
N ALA A 244 7.84 -28.26 -16.10
CA ALA A 244 8.96 -29.16 -16.39
C ALA A 244 8.89 -30.42 -15.52
N LEU A 245 8.63 -30.28 -14.22
CA LEU A 245 8.46 -31.42 -13.31
C LEU A 245 7.26 -32.30 -13.66
N MET A 246 6.13 -31.70 -14.05
CA MET A 246 4.95 -32.43 -14.50
C MET A 246 5.25 -33.23 -15.77
N PHE A 247 6.01 -32.65 -16.71
CA PHE A 247 6.40 -33.31 -17.95
C PHE A 247 7.42 -34.44 -17.72
N ILE A 248 8.50 -34.17 -16.99
CA ILE A 248 9.63 -35.10 -16.79
C ILE A 248 9.23 -36.24 -15.85
N LYS A 249 8.51 -35.95 -14.76
CA LYS A 249 8.21 -36.92 -13.70
C LYS A 249 6.76 -37.38 -13.65
N GLY A 250 5.89 -36.91 -14.56
CA GLY A 250 4.45 -37.20 -14.49
C GLY A 250 3.81 -36.72 -13.19
N SER A 251 4.41 -35.72 -12.53
CA SER A 251 3.96 -35.25 -11.21
C SER A 251 2.58 -34.60 -11.29
N LYS A 252 1.78 -34.73 -10.23
CA LYS A 252 0.52 -33.98 -10.10
C LYS A 252 0.78 -32.49 -9.89
N LEU A 253 -0.16 -31.66 -10.36
CA LEU A 253 -0.13 -30.21 -10.13
C LEU A 253 -0.16 -29.92 -8.61
N PRO A 254 0.87 -29.28 -8.03
CA PRO A 254 0.89 -28.95 -6.60
C PRO A 254 -0.15 -27.86 -6.25
N VAL A 255 -0.48 -27.75 -4.96
CA VAL A 255 -1.37 -26.68 -4.48
C VAL A 255 -0.76 -25.31 -4.78
N MET A 256 -1.53 -24.39 -5.36
CA MET A 256 -1.06 -23.09 -5.83
C MET A 256 -0.32 -22.27 -4.77
N SER A 257 -0.80 -22.26 -3.52
CA SER A 257 -0.16 -21.53 -2.42
C SER A 257 1.25 -22.07 -2.12
N SER A 258 1.43 -23.39 -2.19
CA SER A 258 2.73 -24.04 -1.96
C SER A 258 3.79 -23.65 -3.00
N VAL A 259 3.34 -23.21 -4.18
CA VAL A 259 4.16 -22.79 -5.32
C VAL A 259 4.40 -21.28 -5.28
N LEU A 260 3.35 -20.46 -5.15
CA LEU A 260 3.44 -19.02 -5.42
C LEU A 260 3.57 -18.14 -4.19
N VAL A 261 3.10 -18.58 -3.02
CA VAL A 261 3.06 -17.74 -1.80
C VAL A 261 4.36 -17.88 -0.99
N CYS A 262 5.04 -19.02 -1.09
CA CYS A 262 6.26 -19.31 -0.34
C CYS A 262 7.47 -18.46 -0.78
N THR A 263 8.50 -18.41 0.06
CA THR A 263 9.81 -17.81 -0.23
C THR A 263 10.52 -18.58 -1.35
N ASP A 264 11.48 -17.96 -2.03
CA ASP A 264 12.29 -18.65 -3.05
C ASP A 264 13.03 -19.86 -2.47
N GLU A 265 13.60 -19.74 -1.27
CA GLU A 265 14.27 -20.87 -0.61
C GLU A 265 13.34 -22.07 -0.39
N SER A 266 12.20 -21.84 0.27
CA SER A 266 11.15 -22.86 0.44
C SER A 266 10.69 -23.47 -0.89
N PHE A 267 10.53 -22.67 -1.95
CA PHE A 267 10.16 -23.15 -3.27
C PHE A 267 11.24 -24.07 -3.86
N LEU A 268 12.49 -23.61 -3.86
CA LEU A 268 13.63 -24.35 -4.40
C LEU A 268 13.88 -25.65 -3.63
N ASN A 269 13.79 -25.63 -2.30
CA ASN A 269 13.95 -26.84 -1.50
C ASN A 269 12.84 -27.86 -1.79
N ARG A 270 11.60 -27.40 -1.98
CA ARG A 270 10.44 -28.29 -2.20
C ARG A 270 10.32 -28.84 -3.61
N PHE A 271 10.74 -28.11 -4.63
CA PHE A 271 10.50 -28.47 -6.04
C PHE A 271 11.76 -28.66 -6.86
N VAL A 272 12.91 -28.18 -6.39
CA VAL A 272 14.17 -28.25 -7.16
C VAL A 272 15.17 -29.16 -6.45
N ARG A 273 15.67 -28.78 -5.28
CA ARG A 273 16.78 -29.45 -4.58
C ARG A 273 16.45 -30.81 -3.96
N LYS A 274 15.17 -31.17 -3.86
CA LYS A 274 14.74 -32.47 -3.30
C LYS A 274 15.03 -33.67 -4.21
N HIS A 275 15.57 -33.44 -5.40
CA HIS A 275 15.82 -34.48 -6.39
C HIS A 275 17.28 -34.92 -6.31
N ASP A 276 17.51 -36.24 -6.28
CA ASP A 276 18.86 -36.80 -6.21
C ASP A 276 19.65 -36.62 -7.52
N ASP A 277 18.93 -36.50 -8.64
CA ASP A 277 19.48 -36.25 -9.97
C ASP A 277 20.02 -34.82 -10.08
N LYS A 278 21.35 -34.69 -10.08
CA LYS A 278 22.06 -33.40 -10.14
C LYS A 278 21.86 -32.65 -11.45
N GLU A 279 21.70 -33.35 -12.58
CA GLU A 279 21.47 -32.71 -13.88
C GLU A 279 20.07 -32.10 -13.91
N LEU A 280 19.06 -32.86 -13.47
CA LEU A 280 17.70 -32.35 -13.32
C LEU A 280 17.65 -31.13 -12.38
N VAL A 281 18.36 -31.17 -11.24
CA VAL A 281 18.43 -30.03 -10.32
C VAL A 281 19.02 -28.80 -11.03
N ALA A 282 20.09 -28.96 -11.80
CA ALA A 282 20.72 -27.87 -12.55
C ALA A 282 19.78 -27.27 -13.61
N ASP A 283 19.07 -28.11 -14.37
CA ASP A 283 18.10 -27.68 -15.37
C ASP A 283 16.93 -26.90 -14.76
N LEU A 284 16.36 -27.41 -13.66
CA LEU A 284 15.27 -26.72 -12.96
C LEU A 284 15.74 -25.40 -12.35
N MET A 285 16.99 -25.33 -11.85
CA MET A 285 17.59 -24.08 -11.40
C MET A 285 17.75 -23.09 -12.56
N ALA A 286 18.18 -23.53 -13.74
CA ALA A 286 18.29 -22.70 -14.92
C ALA A 286 16.92 -22.14 -15.36
N ILE A 287 15.88 -22.99 -15.36
CA ILE A 287 14.50 -22.57 -15.65
C ILE A 287 14.02 -21.52 -14.64
N PHE A 288 14.31 -21.69 -13.35
CA PHE A 288 13.89 -20.74 -12.31
C PHE A 288 14.55 -19.36 -12.46
N HIS A 289 15.79 -19.29 -12.95
CA HIS A 289 16.52 -18.03 -13.12
C HIS A 289 16.36 -17.40 -14.52
N ARG A 290 15.73 -18.12 -15.46
CA ARG A 290 15.49 -17.62 -16.82
C ARG A 290 14.50 -16.45 -16.77
N ARG A 291 14.99 -15.26 -17.13
CA ARG A 291 14.20 -14.02 -17.23
C ARG A 291 13.66 -13.84 -18.64
#